data_AF-A0A3N0UZP7-F1
#
_entry.id   AF-A0A3N0UZP7-F1
#
_cell.length_a   1.000
_cell.length_b   1.000
_cell.length_c   1.000
_cell.angle_alpha   90.00
_cell.angle_beta   90.00
_cell.angle_gamma   90.00
#
_symmetry.space_group_name_H-M   'P 1'
#
loop_
_entity.id
_entity.type
_entity.pdbx_description
1 polymer ?
#
loop_
_entity_poly.entity_id
_entity_poly.type
_entity_poly.pdbx_seq_one_letter_code
_entity_poly.pdbx_strand_id
1 'polypeptide(L)' 'MAATATLSSKFQISIPKAVRDEQQWRAGQELVFIPKGRGVLVMPVPELKQLAGMAKGANPDGYRDRKDRY' A
#
# COMPACT_ATOMS: atom_id res chain seq x y z
N MET A 1 7.82 18.43 -1.48
CA MET A 1 6.50 19.13 -1.53
C MET A 1 5.41 18.07 -1.48
N ALA A 2 4.33 18.30 -0.73
CA ALA A 2 3.18 17.39 -0.78
C ALA A 2 2.54 17.50 -2.17
N ALA A 3 2.53 16.41 -2.94
CA ALA A 3 1.86 16.39 -4.22
C ALA A 3 0.34 16.37 -3.98
N THR A 4 -0.36 17.41 -4.41
CA THR A 4 -1.83 17.49 -4.33
C THR A 4 -2.46 17.11 -5.66
N ALA A 5 -3.71 16.65 -5.61
CA ALA A 5 -4.51 16.33 -6.78
C ALA A 5 -5.95 16.76 -6.54
N THR A 6 -6.63 17.18 -7.61
CA THR A 6 -8.03 17.58 -7.55
C THR A 6 -8.93 16.42 -7.94
N LEU A 7 -9.98 16.20 -7.15
CA LEU A 7 -11.04 15.26 -7.49
C LEU A 7 -11.84 15.81 -8.67
N SER A 8 -11.82 15.09 -9.78
CA SER A 8 -12.63 15.46 -10.95
C SER A 8 -14.12 15.23 -10.71
N SER A 9 -14.97 15.80 -11.56
CA SER A 9 -16.42 15.58 -11.54
C SER A 9 -16.85 14.13 -11.76
N LYS A 10 -15.96 13.30 -12.32
CA LYS A 10 -16.14 11.85 -12.46
C LYS A 10 -15.64 11.05 -11.25
N PHE A 11 -15.32 11.73 -10.15
CA PHE A 11 -14.75 11.15 -8.94
C PHE A 11 -13.41 10.42 -9.17
N GLN A 12 -12.66 10.83 -10.18
CA GLN A 12 -11.31 10.32 -10.44
C GLN A 12 -10.25 11.29 -9.91
N ILE A 13 -9.22 10.74 -9.27
CA ILE A 13 -8.01 11.46 -8.84
C ILE A 13 -6.86 11.01 -9.74
N SER A 14 -6.25 11.95 -10.45
CA SER A 14 -5.00 11.67 -11.16
C SER A 14 -3.85 11.63 -10.17
N ILE A 15 -3.16 10.49 -10.07
CA ILE A 15 -2.00 10.38 -9.18
C ILE A 15 -0.83 11.20 -9.77
N PRO A 16 -0.31 12.21 -9.04
CA PRO A 16 0.78 13.04 -9.51
C PRO A 16 2.01 12.20 -9.91
N LYS A 17 2.74 12.65 -10.93
CA LYS A 17 3.93 11.94 -11.44
C LYS A 17 4.95 11.69 -10.33
N ALA A 18 5.24 12.69 -9.49
CA ALA A 18 6.17 12.56 -8.37
C ALA A 18 5.83 11.39 -7.43
N VAL A 19 4.54 11.18 -7.13
CA VAL A 19 4.09 10.07 -6.27
C VAL A 19 4.27 8.73 -6.96
N ARG A 20 3.89 8.63 -8.25
CA ARG A 20 4.06 7.39 -9.03
C ARG A 20 5.52 6.97 -9.13
N ASP A 21 6.41 7.93 -9.37
CA ASP A 21 7.84 7.69 -9.52
C ASP A 21 8.47 7.30 -8.16
N GLU A 22 8.14 8.01 -7.07
CA GLU A 22 8.65 7.69 -5.73
C GLU A 22 8.17 6.31 -5.24
N GLN A 23 6.92 5.96 -5.49
CA GLN A 23 6.32 4.69 -5.07
C GLN A 23 6.51 3.55 -6.08
N GLN A 24 7.16 3.82 -7.21
CA GLN A 24 7.38 2.87 -8.31
C GLN A 24 6.08 2.21 -8.82
N TRP A 25 4.98 2.98 -8.83
CA TRP A 25 3.67 2.49 -9.28
C TRP A 25 3.59 2.40 -10.80
N ARG A 26 2.95 1.34 -11.29
CA ARG A 26 2.80 1.07 -12.72
C ARG A 26 1.36 1.20 -13.16
N ALA A 27 1.15 1.52 -14.44
CA ALA A 27 -0.18 1.51 -15.03
C ALA A 27 -0.78 0.09 -14.97
N GLY A 28 -2.09 0.01 -14.68
CA GLY A 28 -2.80 -1.27 -14.53
C GLY A 28 -2.64 -1.96 -13.17
N GLN A 29 -1.85 -1.39 -12.25
CA GLN A 29 -1.70 -1.91 -10.89
C GLN A 29 -2.95 -1.65 -10.06
N GLU A 30 -3.40 -2.66 -9.31
CA GLU A 30 -4.51 -2.53 -8.38
C GLU A 30 -4.07 -1.81 -7.09
N LEU A 31 -4.85 -0.82 -6.67
CA LEU A 31 -4.62 -0.04 -5.46
C LEU A 31 -5.83 -0.19 -4.53
N VAL A 32 -5.56 -0.39 -3.25
CA VAL A 32 -6.59 -0.42 -2.20
C VAL A 32 -6.68 0.95 -1.51
N PHE A 33 -7.91 1.34 -1.18
CA PHE A 33 -8.21 2.49 -0.33
C PHE A 33 -8.59 2.01 1.06
N ILE A 34 -7.75 2.27 2.04
CA ILE A 34 -7.97 1.88 3.44
C ILE A 34 -8.36 3.13 4.24
N PRO A 35 -9.57 3.18 4.85
CA PRO A 35 -9.96 4.31 5.69
C PRO A 35 -8.97 4.55 6.84
N LYS A 36 -8.53 5.80 7.02
CA LYS A 36 -7.61 6.20 8.09
C LYS A 36 -7.93 7.60 8.60
N GLY A 37 -8.68 7.68 9.70
CA GLY A 37 -9.16 8.94 10.27
C GLY A 37 -10.07 9.69 9.29
N ARG A 38 -9.73 10.94 8.96
CA ARG A 38 -10.46 11.76 7.97
C ARG A 38 -10.01 11.53 6.51
N GLY A 39 -9.08 10.62 6.29
CA GLY A 39 -8.52 10.34 4.97
C GLY A 39 -8.49 8.85 4.65
N VAL A 40 -7.71 8.53 3.63
CA VAL A 40 -7.49 7.16 3.15
C VAL A 40 -6.00 6.93 2.98
N LEU A 41 -5.53 5.74 3.34
CA LEU A 41 -4.25 5.22 2.90
C LEU A 41 -4.46 4.53 1.55
N VAL A 42 -3.61 4.86 0.57
CA VAL A 42 -3.62 4.21 -0.75
C VAL A 42 -2.33 3.44 -0.92
N MET A 43 -2.43 2.17 -1.27
CA MET A 43 -1.27 1.33 -1.50
C MET A 43 -1.57 0.21 -2.51
N PRO A 44 -0.54 -0.39 -3.12
CA PRO A 44 -0.68 -1.60 -3.93
C PRO A 44 -1.38 -2.73 -3.20
N VAL A 45 -2.24 -3.45 -3.89
CA VAL A 45 -2.61 -4.80 -3.48
C VAL A 45 -1.50 -5.74 -3.95
N PRO A 46 -0.75 -6.39 -3.04
CA PRO A 46 0.28 -7.33 -3.44
C PRO A 46 -0.35 -8.61 -4.00
N GLU A 47 0.17 -9.10 -5.11
CA GLU A 47 -0.17 -10.41 -5.62
C GLU A 47 0.49 -11.50 -4.77
N LEU A 48 -0.15 -12.67 -4.65
CA LEU A 48 0.39 -13.79 -3.87
C LEU A 48 1.81 -14.18 -4.29
N LYS A 49 2.14 -14.08 -5.59
CA LYS A 49 3.49 -14.33 -6.12
C LYS A 49 4.53 -13.32 -5.63
N GLN A 50 4.14 -12.08 -5.38
CA GLN A 50 5.03 -11.02 -4.88
C GLN A 50 5.36 -11.21 -3.39
N LEU A 51 4.48 -11.88 -2.65
CA LEU A 51 4.67 -12.17 -1.22
C LEU A 51 5.56 -13.40 -0.99
N ALA A 52 5.70 -14.27 -1.99
CA ALA A 52 6.49 -15.49 -1.87
C ALA A 52 7.95 -15.17 -1.53
N GLY A 53 8.43 -15.68 -0.38
CA GLY A 53 9.81 -15.49 0.06
C GLY A 53 10.10 -14.13 0.73
N MET A 54 9.10 -13.28 0.96
CA MET A 54 9.29 -11.96 1.59
C MET A 54 9.91 -12.05 3.00
N ALA A 55 9.71 -13.18 3.69
CA ALA A 55 10.25 -13.43 5.03
C ALA A 55 11.53 -14.28 5.02
N LYS A 56 12.15 -14.53 3.85
CA LYS A 56 13.36 -15.36 3.76
C LYS A 56 14.50 -14.70 4.55
N GLY A 57 15.02 -15.41 5.56
CA GLY A 57 16.08 -14.91 6.43
C GLY A 57 15.62 -13.99 7.56
N ALA A 58 14.30 -13.83 7.76
CA ALA A 58 13.78 -13.15 8.94
C ALA A 58 14.16 -13.93 10.22
N ASN A 59 14.45 -13.20 11.30
CA ASN A 59 14.71 -13.81 12.60
C ASN A 59 13.40 -14.44 13.13
N PRO A 60 13.34 -15.75 13.37
CA PRO A 60 12.16 -16.38 13.95
C PRO A 60 12.05 -16.16 15.46
N ASP A 61 13.06 -15.63 16.15
CA ASP A 61 13.02 -15.49 17.61
C ASP A 61 11.99 -14.45 18.08
N GLY A 62 11.26 -14.77 19.15
CA GLY A 62 10.29 -13.85 19.76
C GLY A 62 9.09 -13.52 18.87
N TYR A 63 8.81 -14.33 17.84
CA TYR A 63 7.58 -14.18 17.08
C TYR A 63 6.37 -14.40 17.99
N ARG A 64 5.35 -13.55 17.84
CA ARG A 64 4.09 -13.68 18.60
C ARG A 64 3.24 -14.79 17.98
N ASP A 65 2.96 -15.84 18.74
CA ASP A 65 2.06 -16.91 18.38
C ASP A 65 0.60 -16.55 18.73
N ARG A 66 -0.36 -17.25 18.11
CA ARG A 66 -1.78 -17.10 18.43
C ARG A 66 -2.08 -17.42 19.90
N LYS A 67 -1.29 -18.31 20.51
CA LYS A 67 -1.40 -18.72 21.91
C LYS A 67 -1.00 -17.62 22.91
N ASP A 68 -0.29 -16.58 22.48
CA ASP A 68 0.22 -15.50 23.35
C ASP A 68 -0.82 -14.39 23.60
N ARG A 69 -2.11 -14.68 23.38
CA ARG A 69 -3.23 -13.77 23.63
C ARG A 69 -3.83 -14.06 25.00
N TYR A 70 -3.21 -13.56 26.06
CA TYR A 70 -3.80 -13.49 27.40
C TYR A 70 -4.36 -12.09 27.67
#